data_AF-A0A1X2A2X3-F1
#
_entry.id   AF-A0A1X2A2X3-F1
#
_cell.length_a   1.000
_cell.length_b   1.000
_cell.length_c   1.000
_cell.angle_alpha   90.00
_cell.angle_beta   90.00
_cell.angle_gamma   90.00
#
_symmetry.space_group_name_H-M   'P 1'
#
loop_
_entity.id
_entity.type
_entity.pdbx_description
1 polymer ?
#
loop_
_entity_poly.entity_id
_entity_poly.type
_entity_poly.pdbx_seq_one_letter_code
_entity_poly.pdbx_strand_id
1 'polypeptide(L)'
;MFSNPLTSAIAEAEQLVTAAPFIETEADLLEGLQYLAGCIAACTHLAFDYERDHPFLQSGTGPFTKMGLDNPDTLYFGTRVQPDRDYVVTGRRGTTTDLSFQLLGGEYTDDNVPVSQAAFDDRELDIAADGSFEWRVRPSSTGQLVIREVYGDWAAQRGTLTISRVDTAGTAPPPLTRQTIEKRYATAGKQLVNRVKTWLQFPEWFYLNIPVNTMVPPRLTPGGLSTQYSSAGHFDLRPDQAMVITIPVSDAPYLGFQLGSLWYISLDYINHQTSLNNTQAQADPDGKVRIVVADQNPGVTNWVETLGHRRGYVQFRWQRVSRELTDADGPTVEVVDFDAVPGALPYFEHNKISEDQWRARIALRQQQIAARMLG
;
A
#
# COMPACT_ATOMS: atom_id res chain seq x y z
N MET A 1 20.93 -13.69 25.93
CA MET A 1 21.43 -13.83 24.54
C MET A 1 21.12 -12.55 23.79
N PHE A 2 21.87 -12.22 22.73
CA PHE A 2 21.65 -10.99 21.94
C PHE A 2 20.22 -10.86 21.38
N SER A 3 19.63 -12.00 20.99
CA SER A 3 18.31 -12.09 20.38
C SER A 3 17.14 -12.03 21.36
N ASN A 4 17.38 -12.08 22.68
CA ASN A 4 16.30 -12.14 23.69
C ASN A 4 15.21 -11.06 23.48
N PRO A 5 15.53 -9.78 23.21
CA PRO A 5 14.51 -8.76 22.98
C PRO A 5 13.58 -9.08 21.79
N LEU A 6 14.14 -9.62 20.70
CA LEU A 6 13.35 -9.97 19.52
C LEU A 6 12.51 -11.23 19.78
N THR A 7 13.07 -12.26 20.40
CA THR A 7 12.32 -13.48 20.73
C THR A 7 11.14 -13.21 21.66
N SER A 8 11.32 -12.37 22.68
CA SER A 8 10.22 -11.94 23.57
C SER A 8 9.16 -11.12 22.83
N ALA A 9 9.59 -10.20 21.94
CA ALA A 9 8.68 -9.40 21.12
C ALA A 9 7.87 -10.24 20.13
N ILE A 10 8.43 -11.32 19.57
CA ILE A 10 7.70 -12.26 18.72
C ILE A 10 6.55 -12.90 19.51
N ALA A 11 6.80 -13.37 20.72
CA ALA A 11 5.76 -13.96 21.57
C ALA A 11 4.69 -12.93 21.97
N GLU A 12 5.07 -11.69 22.30
CA GLU A 12 4.10 -10.61 22.58
C GLU A 12 3.26 -10.28 21.34
N ALA A 13 3.88 -10.15 20.17
CA ALA A 13 3.18 -9.86 18.92
C ALA A 13 2.21 -10.99 18.53
N GLU A 14 2.58 -12.25 18.75
CA GLU A 14 1.68 -13.39 18.58
C GLU A 14 0.48 -13.31 19.52
N GLN A 15 0.67 -12.96 20.79
CA GLN A 15 -0.43 -12.74 21.73
C GLN A 15 -1.39 -11.64 21.24
N LEU A 16 -0.86 -10.53 20.72
CA LEU A 16 -1.69 -9.46 20.15
C LEU A 16 -2.48 -9.92 18.94
N VAL A 17 -1.86 -10.67 18.02
CA VAL A 17 -2.51 -11.22 16.83
C VAL A 17 -3.60 -12.22 17.23
N THR A 18 -3.26 -13.20 18.04
CA THR A 18 -4.23 -14.24 18.48
C THR A 18 -5.38 -13.70 19.32
N ALA A 19 -5.23 -12.52 19.94
CA ALA A 19 -6.27 -11.86 20.70
C ALA A 19 -7.04 -10.77 19.92
N ALA A 20 -6.81 -10.63 18.60
CA ALA A 20 -7.47 -9.59 17.81
C ALA A 20 -9.01 -9.76 17.85
N PRO A 21 -9.77 -8.70 18.19
CA PRO A 21 -11.20 -8.82 18.52
C PRO A 21 -12.09 -9.12 17.32
N PHE A 22 -11.57 -8.96 16.10
CA PHE A 22 -12.31 -9.20 14.87
C PHE A 22 -12.19 -10.62 14.33
N ILE A 23 -11.42 -11.50 14.98
CA ILE A 23 -11.31 -12.91 14.61
C ILE A 23 -12.65 -13.59 14.89
N GLU A 24 -13.28 -14.11 13.83
CA GLU A 24 -14.55 -14.86 13.93
C GLU A 24 -14.38 -16.31 13.48
N THR A 25 -13.37 -16.59 12.65
CA THR A 25 -13.10 -17.90 12.07
C THR A 25 -11.64 -18.32 12.22
N GLU A 26 -11.36 -19.61 11.99
CA GLU A 26 -9.98 -20.10 11.94
C GLU A 26 -9.18 -19.46 10.79
N ALA A 27 -9.84 -19.16 9.66
CA ALA A 27 -9.20 -18.49 8.53
C ALA A 27 -8.65 -17.10 8.90
N ASP A 28 -9.43 -16.30 9.66
CA ASP A 28 -8.98 -14.98 10.13
C ASP A 28 -7.71 -15.09 10.98
N LEU A 29 -7.67 -16.07 11.89
CA LEU A 29 -6.53 -16.34 12.76
C LEU A 29 -5.29 -16.77 11.94
N LEU A 30 -5.46 -17.70 11.01
CA LEU A 30 -4.36 -18.21 10.18
C LEU A 30 -3.77 -17.12 9.27
N GLU A 31 -4.61 -16.25 8.70
CA GLU A 31 -4.14 -15.06 7.98
C GLU A 31 -3.35 -14.13 8.91
N GLY A 32 -3.80 -13.94 10.15
CA GLY A 32 -3.09 -13.16 11.16
C GLY A 32 -1.70 -13.69 11.49
N LEU A 33 -1.54 -15.01 11.59
CA LEU A 33 -0.24 -15.65 11.82
C LEU A 33 0.68 -15.51 10.59
N GLN A 34 0.13 -15.55 9.37
CA GLN A 34 0.88 -15.23 8.15
C GLN A 34 1.31 -13.75 8.12
N TYR A 35 0.43 -12.83 8.52
CA TYR A 35 0.74 -11.41 8.68
C TYR A 35 1.86 -11.18 9.70
N LEU A 36 1.83 -11.89 10.84
CA LEU A 36 2.88 -11.84 11.86
C LEU A 36 4.24 -12.22 11.28
N ALA A 37 4.32 -13.31 10.49
CA ALA A 37 5.55 -13.75 9.86
C ALA A 37 6.13 -12.64 8.94
N GLY A 38 5.29 -12.00 8.13
CA GLY A 38 5.68 -10.85 7.30
C GLY A 38 6.18 -9.65 8.13
N CYS A 39 5.55 -9.38 9.27
CA CYS A 39 5.99 -8.33 10.20
C CYS A 39 7.38 -8.62 10.80
N ILE A 40 7.63 -9.88 11.20
CA ILE A 40 8.93 -10.32 11.74
C ILE A 40 10.02 -10.13 10.69
N ALA A 41 9.77 -10.58 9.45
CA ALA A 41 10.71 -10.43 8.34
C ALA A 41 11.02 -8.95 8.08
N ALA A 42 9.99 -8.11 7.96
CA ALA A 42 10.15 -6.69 7.69
C ALA A 42 10.93 -5.95 8.78
N CYS A 43 10.57 -6.15 10.06
CA CYS A 43 11.21 -5.45 11.17
C CYS A 43 12.66 -5.91 11.37
N THR A 44 12.95 -7.18 11.11
CA THR A 44 14.33 -7.70 11.15
C THR A 44 15.17 -7.08 10.03
N HIS A 45 14.66 -7.08 8.80
CA HIS A 45 15.32 -6.48 7.63
C HIS A 45 15.62 -4.99 7.86
N LEU A 46 14.63 -4.20 8.27
CA LEU A 46 14.79 -2.76 8.49
C LEU A 46 15.72 -2.42 9.67
N ALA A 47 15.75 -3.26 10.71
CA ALA A 47 16.62 -3.02 11.86
C ALA A 47 18.09 -3.41 11.58
N PHE A 48 18.32 -4.49 10.82
CA PHE A 48 19.66 -5.01 10.57
C PHE A 48 20.34 -4.40 9.36
N ASP A 49 19.58 -4.16 8.29
CA ASP A 49 20.10 -3.65 7.03
C ASP A 49 19.97 -2.12 6.99
N TYR A 50 20.17 -1.47 8.14
CA TYR A 50 20.24 -0.02 8.26
C TYR A 50 21.65 0.41 8.65
N GLU A 51 22.16 1.40 7.94
CA GLU A 51 23.38 2.12 8.29
C GLU A 51 23.12 3.63 8.30
N ARG A 52 23.39 4.26 9.45
CA ARG A 52 23.03 5.66 9.70
C ARG A 52 23.82 6.63 8.84
N ASP A 53 25.11 6.34 8.69
CA ASP A 53 26.04 7.23 8.02
C ASP A 53 26.21 6.85 6.53
N HIS A 54 25.68 5.70 6.10
CA HIS A 54 25.73 5.19 4.72
C HIS A 54 24.34 4.70 4.29
N PRO A 55 23.37 5.62 4.12
CA PRO A 55 22.00 5.25 3.83
C PRO A 55 21.91 4.53 2.48
N PHE A 56 21.01 3.56 2.41
CA PHE A 56 20.53 3.00 1.16
C PHE A 56 19.02 2.80 1.24
N LEU A 57 18.38 2.75 0.08
CA LEU A 57 16.95 2.56 -0.01
C LEU A 57 16.62 1.08 0.20
N GLN A 58 15.74 0.81 1.17
CA GLN A 58 15.22 -0.51 1.47
C GLN A 58 13.75 -0.61 1.08
N SER A 59 13.28 -1.81 0.74
CA SER A 59 11.85 -2.10 0.63
C SER A 59 11.37 -2.75 1.92
N GLY A 60 10.60 -2.01 2.72
CA GLY A 60 10.02 -2.49 3.98
C GLY A 60 8.56 -2.95 3.84
N THR A 61 7.98 -2.80 2.65
CA THR A 61 6.59 -3.15 2.33
C THR A 61 6.51 -3.64 0.91
N GLY A 62 5.96 -4.83 0.75
CA GLY A 62 5.74 -5.48 -0.52
C GLY A 62 4.90 -6.74 -0.31
N PRO A 63 4.82 -7.62 -1.33
CA PRO A 63 3.90 -8.75 -1.28
C PRO A 63 4.12 -9.71 -0.09
N PHE A 64 5.34 -9.74 0.47
CA PHE A 64 5.74 -10.63 1.56
C PHE A 64 5.95 -9.92 2.91
N THR A 65 5.76 -8.59 2.95
CA THR A 65 5.99 -7.74 4.13
C THR A 65 4.91 -6.65 4.24
N LYS A 66 3.67 -7.03 3.90
CA LYS A 66 2.50 -6.15 3.82
C LYS A 66 2.22 -5.39 5.12
N MET A 67 1.71 -4.16 4.98
CA MET A 67 1.20 -3.34 6.08
C MET A 67 0.44 -2.12 5.56
N GLY A 68 -0.43 -1.57 6.40
CA GLY A 68 -0.98 -0.24 6.17
C GLY A 68 -1.89 -0.14 4.95
N LEU A 69 -2.58 -1.24 4.64
CA LEU A 69 -3.35 -1.44 3.42
C LEU A 69 -2.49 -1.11 2.19
N ASP A 70 -1.33 -1.77 2.08
CA ASP A 70 -0.34 -1.57 1.03
C ASP A 70 -0.97 -1.55 -0.37
N ASN A 71 -0.54 -0.61 -1.21
CA ASN A 71 -1.08 -0.48 -2.56
C ASN A 71 -0.45 -1.51 -3.51
N PRO A 72 -1.22 -2.43 -4.12
CA PRO A 72 -0.74 -3.41 -5.09
C PRO A 72 0.03 -2.79 -6.25
N ASP A 73 -0.25 -1.54 -6.61
CA ASP A 73 0.38 -0.84 -7.72
C ASP A 73 1.71 -0.16 -7.34
N THR A 74 2.08 -0.12 -6.06
CA THR A 74 3.18 0.71 -5.56
C THR A 74 4.40 -0.10 -5.12
N LEU A 75 5.58 0.35 -5.54
CA LEU A 75 6.85 -0.02 -4.91
C LEU A 75 7.19 1.02 -3.84
N TYR A 76 7.47 0.54 -2.63
CA TYR A 76 7.81 1.38 -1.48
C TYR A 76 9.29 1.27 -1.18
N PHE A 77 9.98 2.40 -1.23
CA PHE A 77 11.38 2.50 -0.84
C PHE A 77 11.52 3.47 0.33
N GLY A 78 12.48 3.23 1.21
CA GLY A 78 12.77 4.21 2.24
C GLY A 78 14.08 3.98 2.95
N THR A 79 14.46 4.99 3.71
CA THR A 79 15.63 4.94 4.58
C THR A 79 15.47 5.97 5.70
N ARG A 80 16.25 5.85 6.77
CA ARG A 80 16.26 6.85 7.83
C ARG A 80 17.28 7.94 7.52
N VAL A 81 16.94 9.15 7.91
CA VAL A 81 17.78 10.32 7.72
C VAL A 81 17.95 11.07 9.05
N GLN A 82 19.06 11.79 9.16
CA GLN A 82 19.45 12.53 10.36
C GLN A 82 19.32 14.03 10.12
N PRO A 83 19.01 14.81 11.17
CA PRO A 83 19.03 16.26 11.07
C PRO A 83 20.45 16.75 10.79
N ASP A 84 20.55 17.95 10.21
CA ASP A 84 21.82 18.64 9.98
C ASP A 84 22.83 17.88 9.09
N ARG A 85 22.35 16.92 8.29
CA ARG A 85 23.14 16.20 7.28
C ARG A 85 22.55 16.43 5.90
N ASP A 86 23.43 16.55 4.91
CA ASP A 86 23.04 16.74 3.52
C ASP A 86 22.95 15.38 2.83
N TYR A 87 21.84 15.13 2.17
CA TYR A 87 21.57 13.94 1.39
C TYR A 87 21.31 14.31 -0.07
N VAL A 88 21.69 13.42 -0.97
CA VAL A 88 21.41 13.53 -2.41
C VAL A 88 20.70 12.27 -2.85
N VAL A 89 19.50 12.42 -3.39
CA VAL A 89 18.76 11.38 -4.10
C VAL A 89 18.98 11.59 -5.59
N THR A 90 19.46 10.59 -6.30
CA THR A 90 19.65 10.65 -7.76
C THR A 90 19.05 9.44 -8.44
N GLY A 91 18.71 9.58 -9.71
CA GLY A 91 18.07 8.49 -10.42
C GLY A 91 17.81 8.78 -11.88
N ARG A 92 17.09 7.84 -12.51
CA ARG A 92 16.42 8.03 -13.79
C ARG A 92 14.93 7.79 -13.57
N ARG A 93 14.06 8.62 -14.14
CA ARG A 93 12.62 8.62 -13.84
C ARG A 93 11.87 7.34 -14.24
N GLY A 94 12.25 6.69 -15.34
CA GLY A 94 11.48 5.58 -15.92
C GLY A 94 10.15 6.03 -16.53
N THR A 95 9.21 5.10 -16.68
CA THR A 95 7.89 5.33 -17.31
C THR A 95 6.72 4.98 -16.40
N THR A 96 6.97 4.76 -15.11
CA THR A 96 5.94 4.53 -14.09
C THR A 96 5.09 5.79 -13.91
N THR A 97 3.84 5.65 -13.50
CA THR A 97 2.85 6.75 -13.54
C THR A 97 3.17 7.86 -12.55
N ASP A 98 3.53 7.51 -11.32
CA ASP A 98 3.88 8.46 -10.27
C ASP A 98 5.18 8.07 -9.56
N LEU A 99 6.01 9.06 -9.24
CA LEU A 99 7.17 8.89 -8.37
C LEU A 99 7.14 9.99 -7.32
N SER A 100 6.78 9.64 -6.10
CA SER A 100 6.58 10.60 -5.01
C SER A 100 7.58 10.42 -3.88
N PHE A 101 7.92 11.54 -3.24
CA PHE A 101 8.92 11.65 -2.19
C PHE A 101 8.26 12.26 -0.96
N GLN A 102 8.50 11.66 0.21
CA GLN A 102 8.00 12.17 1.47
C GLN A 102 9.09 12.06 2.53
N LEU A 103 9.42 13.19 3.17
CA LEU A 103 10.30 13.25 4.32
C LEU A 103 9.46 13.43 5.57
N LEU A 104 9.42 12.39 6.41
CA LEU A 104 8.65 12.35 7.66
C LEU A 104 9.57 12.60 8.85
N GLY A 105 9.25 13.59 9.68
CA GLY A 105 9.92 13.87 10.95
C GLY A 105 9.41 12.96 12.06
N GLY A 106 9.83 11.69 12.07
CA GLY A 106 9.44 10.70 13.07
C GLY A 106 9.02 9.35 12.45
N GLU A 107 8.33 8.54 13.23
CA GLU A 107 7.74 7.26 12.83
C GLU A 107 6.21 7.29 13.10
N TYR A 108 5.44 6.51 12.34
CA TYR A 108 4.05 6.25 12.70
C TYR A 108 4.00 5.37 13.97
N THR A 109 3.08 5.71 14.86
CA THR A 109 2.78 4.92 16.07
C THR A 109 1.27 4.74 16.20
N ASP A 110 0.86 3.99 17.21
CA ASP A 110 -0.51 3.75 17.64
C ASP A 110 -1.14 4.95 18.37
N ASP A 111 -0.51 6.13 18.34
CA ASP A 111 -1.04 7.38 18.89
C ASP A 111 -0.61 8.65 18.11
N ASN A 112 0.28 8.55 17.12
CA ASN A 112 0.86 9.71 16.46
C ASN A 112 1.11 9.51 14.96
N VAL A 113 0.80 10.57 14.21
CA VAL A 113 1.10 10.72 12.79
C VAL A 113 2.29 11.68 12.65
N PRO A 114 3.41 11.29 12.00
CA PRO A 114 4.60 12.13 11.92
C PRO A 114 4.38 13.38 11.06
N VAL A 115 5.05 14.48 11.43
CA VAL A 115 5.03 15.74 10.67
C VAL A 115 5.77 15.56 9.35
N SER A 116 5.21 16.02 8.23
CA SER A 116 5.89 16.01 6.94
C SER A 116 6.76 17.27 6.79
N GLN A 117 8.06 17.07 6.53
CA GLN A 117 9.01 18.16 6.22
C GLN A 117 9.04 18.47 4.72
N ALA A 118 8.79 17.46 3.88
CA ALA A 118 8.62 17.58 2.44
C ALA A 118 7.67 16.48 1.95
N ALA A 119 6.82 16.80 0.98
CA ALA A 119 5.96 15.84 0.30
C ALA A 119 5.60 16.36 -1.10
N PHE A 120 6.12 15.71 -2.14
CA PHE A 120 5.98 16.12 -3.53
C PHE A 120 6.09 14.92 -4.48
N ASP A 121 5.81 15.12 -5.76
CA ASP A 121 6.05 14.12 -6.82
C ASP A 121 7.00 14.62 -7.90
N ASP A 122 7.35 13.76 -8.83
CA ASP A 122 8.34 14.00 -9.88
C ASP A 122 8.06 15.23 -10.77
N ARG A 123 6.85 15.81 -10.74
CA ARG A 123 6.56 17.08 -11.45
C ARG A 123 7.32 18.27 -10.87
N GLU A 124 7.80 18.17 -9.62
CA GLU A 124 8.61 19.19 -8.96
C GLU A 124 10.12 18.96 -9.11
N LEU A 125 10.54 17.89 -9.80
CA LEU A 125 11.94 17.62 -10.08
C LEU A 125 12.38 18.22 -11.42
N ASP A 126 13.61 18.73 -11.46
CA ASP A 126 14.29 19.03 -12.71
C ASP A 126 14.78 17.72 -13.34
N ILE A 127 14.00 17.17 -14.27
CA ILE A 127 14.32 15.95 -15.01
C ILE A 127 14.97 16.32 -16.35
N ALA A 128 16.21 15.90 -16.56
CA ALA A 128 16.95 16.14 -17.80
C ALA A 128 16.35 15.36 -18.99
N ALA A 129 16.74 15.72 -20.22
CA ALA A 129 16.24 15.07 -21.43
C ALA A 129 16.56 13.56 -21.51
N ASP A 130 17.61 13.10 -20.84
CA ASP A 130 17.92 11.67 -20.72
C ASP A 130 17.11 10.97 -19.61
N GLY A 131 16.31 11.71 -18.84
CA GLY A 131 15.50 11.22 -17.75
C GLY A 131 16.23 11.20 -16.39
N SER A 132 17.47 11.67 -16.31
CA SER A 132 18.19 11.79 -15.05
C SER A 132 17.65 12.94 -14.18
N PHE A 133 17.72 12.79 -12.86
CA PHE A 133 17.36 13.82 -11.91
C PHE A 133 18.24 13.77 -10.65
N GLU A 134 18.28 14.88 -9.92
CA GLU A 134 18.93 15.02 -8.63
C GLU A 134 18.02 15.81 -7.68
N TRP A 135 17.88 15.34 -6.44
CA TRP A 135 17.23 16.07 -5.36
C TRP A 135 18.15 16.13 -4.14
N ARG A 136 18.41 17.34 -3.66
CA ARG A 136 19.21 17.59 -2.45
C ARG A 136 18.30 17.95 -1.29
N VAL A 137 18.53 17.31 -0.15
CA VAL A 137 17.70 17.52 1.05
C VAL A 137 18.55 17.53 2.32
N ARG A 138 18.19 18.43 3.23
CA ARG A 138 18.75 18.53 4.57
C ARG A 138 17.60 18.46 5.59
N PRO A 139 17.38 17.31 6.25
CA PRO A 139 16.30 17.16 7.23
C PRO A 139 16.48 18.10 8.43
N SER A 140 15.37 18.58 8.99
CA SER A 140 15.35 19.41 10.21
C SER A 140 15.20 18.60 11.50
N SER A 141 14.84 17.31 11.39
CA SER A 141 14.76 16.37 12.50
C SER A 141 15.17 14.98 12.02
N THR A 142 15.41 14.06 12.97
CA THR A 142 15.49 12.63 12.63
C THR A 142 14.20 12.21 11.96
N GLY A 143 14.30 11.45 10.89
CA GLY A 143 13.15 11.13 10.08
C GLY A 143 13.34 9.95 9.17
N GLN A 144 12.31 9.72 8.36
CA GLN A 144 12.27 8.70 7.33
C GLN A 144 12.03 9.37 5.99
N LEU A 145 12.91 9.10 5.02
CA LEU A 145 12.61 9.33 3.62
C LEU A 145 11.81 8.13 3.11
N VAL A 146 10.64 8.38 2.57
CA VAL A 146 9.78 7.40 1.90
C VAL A 146 9.62 7.83 0.45
N ILE A 147 9.90 6.91 -0.47
CA ILE A 147 9.70 7.09 -1.90
C ILE A 147 8.67 6.06 -2.35
N ARG A 148 7.64 6.49 -3.06
CA ARG A 148 6.60 5.62 -3.61
C ARG A 148 6.64 5.73 -5.13
N GLU A 149 6.87 4.60 -5.79
CA GLU A 149 6.86 4.51 -7.25
C GLU A 149 5.63 3.70 -7.67
N VAL A 150 4.67 4.35 -8.34
CA VAL A 150 3.33 3.80 -8.61
C VAL A 150 3.16 3.46 -10.08
N TYR A 151 2.66 2.26 -10.32
CA TYR A 151 2.41 1.70 -11.65
C TYR A 151 0.93 1.79 -11.99
N GLY A 152 0.54 2.72 -12.87
CA GLY A 152 -0.77 2.67 -13.53
C GLY A 152 -0.83 1.55 -14.58
N ASP A 153 0.30 1.20 -15.20
CA ASP A 153 0.48 0.01 -16.02
C ASP A 153 1.62 -0.83 -15.44
N TRP A 154 1.35 -2.08 -15.09
CA TRP A 154 2.35 -2.97 -14.48
C TRP A 154 3.45 -3.42 -15.44
N ALA A 155 3.29 -3.22 -16.76
CA ALA A 155 4.35 -3.42 -17.73
C ALA A 155 5.32 -2.23 -17.86
N ALA A 156 5.06 -1.11 -17.17
CA ALA A 156 5.90 0.08 -17.25
C ALA A 156 7.36 -0.18 -16.84
N GLN A 157 8.29 0.51 -17.48
CA GLN A 157 9.71 0.40 -17.19
C GLN A 157 10.07 1.23 -15.96
N ARG A 158 10.56 0.57 -14.92
CA ARG A 158 11.05 1.24 -13.71
C ARG A 158 12.25 2.14 -14.01
N GLY A 159 12.31 3.26 -13.27
CA GLY A 159 13.51 4.07 -13.16
C GLY A 159 14.62 3.45 -12.30
N THR A 160 15.62 4.28 -11.96
CA THR A 160 16.62 3.97 -10.93
C THR A 160 16.54 4.99 -9.81
N LEU A 161 16.86 4.57 -8.59
CA LEU A 161 16.88 5.42 -7.40
C LEU A 161 18.10 5.09 -6.55
N THR A 162 18.85 6.10 -6.16
CA THR A 162 19.95 5.99 -5.20
C THR A 162 19.86 7.13 -4.19
N ILE A 163 20.39 6.89 -2.99
CA ILE A 163 20.58 7.93 -1.99
C ILE A 163 22.02 7.87 -1.49
N SER A 164 22.60 9.03 -1.24
CA SER A 164 23.89 9.16 -0.55
C SER A 164 23.83 10.28 0.48
N ARG A 165 24.64 10.15 1.53
CA ARG A 165 24.91 11.25 2.45
C ARG A 165 26.24 11.89 2.04
N VAL A 166 26.26 13.21 1.89
CA VAL A 166 27.34 13.93 1.18
C VAL A 166 28.69 13.81 1.88
N ASP A 167 28.73 13.95 3.21
CA ASP A 167 29.97 13.97 4.01
C ASP A 167 30.60 12.58 4.22
N THR A 168 29.89 11.50 3.89
CA THR A 168 30.34 10.10 4.05
C THR A 168 30.39 9.33 2.73
N ALA A 169 29.98 9.94 1.62
CA ALA A 169 30.08 9.33 0.30
C ALA A 169 31.53 8.91 -0.02
N GLY A 170 31.71 7.69 -0.52
CA GLY A 170 33.02 7.10 -0.81
C GLY A 170 33.79 6.55 0.40
N THR A 171 33.19 6.56 1.61
CA THR A 171 33.75 5.92 2.81
C THR A 171 33.02 4.60 3.13
N ALA A 172 33.52 3.86 4.12
CA ALA A 172 32.90 2.63 4.60
C ALA A 172 32.32 2.80 6.01
N PRO A 173 31.24 2.07 6.37
CA PRO A 173 30.72 2.07 7.73
C PRO A 173 31.72 1.47 8.72
N PRO A 174 31.64 1.85 10.01
CA PRO A 174 32.50 1.28 11.03
C PRO A 174 32.24 -0.23 11.21
N PRO A 175 33.24 -1.00 11.70
CA PRO A 175 33.03 -2.41 12.03
C PRO A 175 31.91 -2.63 13.05
N LEU A 176 31.25 -3.80 12.97
CA LEU A 176 30.21 -4.18 13.92
C LEU A 176 30.75 -4.19 15.35
N THR A 177 30.01 -3.55 16.24
CA THR A 177 30.26 -3.60 17.68
C THR A 177 29.18 -4.38 18.39
N ARG A 178 29.50 -4.89 19.59
CA ARG A 178 28.53 -5.50 20.52
C ARG A 178 27.29 -4.62 20.69
N GLN A 179 27.51 -3.34 20.98
CA GLN A 179 26.44 -2.36 21.21
C GLN A 179 25.53 -2.19 19.98
N THR A 180 26.12 -2.21 18.77
CA THR A 180 25.34 -2.10 17.53
C THR A 180 24.42 -3.29 17.36
N ILE A 181 24.93 -4.51 17.57
CA ILE A 181 24.12 -5.73 17.44
C ILE A 181 23.03 -5.80 18.52
N GLU A 182 23.34 -5.45 19.76
CA GLU A 182 22.34 -5.37 20.84
C GLU A 182 21.22 -4.38 20.49
N LYS A 183 21.58 -3.20 19.96
CA LYS A 183 20.61 -2.19 19.53
C LYS A 183 19.74 -2.66 18.36
N ARG A 184 20.30 -3.38 17.38
CA ARG A 184 19.54 -3.90 16.23
C ARG A 184 18.47 -4.90 16.66
N TYR A 185 18.81 -5.87 17.51
CA TYR A 185 17.82 -6.81 18.06
C TYR A 185 16.74 -6.12 18.91
N ALA A 186 17.14 -5.18 19.78
CA ALA A 186 16.17 -4.41 20.58
C ALA A 186 15.24 -3.56 19.70
N THR A 187 15.78 -2.96 18.63
CA THR A 187 15.00 -2.15 17.69
C THR A 187 14.02 -3.00 16.89
N ALA A 188 14.46 -4.16 16.38
CA ALA A 188 13.60 -5.09 15.66
C ALA A 188 12.41 -5.53 16.53
N GLY A 189 12.67 -5.91 17.79
CA GLY A 189 11.61 -6.32 18.72
C GLY A 189 10.64 -5.19 19.04
N LYS A 190 11.15 -3.98 19.33
CA LYS A 190 10.30 -2.80 19.57
C LYS A 190 9.43 -2.46 18.36
N GLN A 191 10.01 -2.45 17.16
CA GLN A 191 9.27 -2.15 15.93
C GLN A 191 8.20 -3.19 15.64
N LEU A 192 8.47 -4.48 15.88
CA LEU A 192 7.50 -5.56 15.66
C LEU A 192 6.23 -5.35 16.48
N VAL A 193 6.38 -5.17 17.79
CA VAL A 193 5.24 -4.95 18.70
C VAL A 193 4.48 -3.68 18.32
N ASN A 194 5.20 -2.58 18.08
CA ASN A 194 4.59 -1.31 17.70
C ASN A 194 3.84 -1.40 16.36
N ARG A 195 4.40 -2.10 15.37
CA ARG A 195 3.78 -2.31 14.05
C ARG A 195 2.45 -3.04 14.18
N VAL A 196 2.41 -4.13 14.95
CA VAL A 196 1.16 -4.88 15.17
C VAL A 196 0.12 -4.00 15.86
N LYS A 197 0.47 -3.32 16.96
CA LYS A 197 -0.44 -2.39 17.67
C LYS A 197 -0.98 -1.30 16.74
N THR A 198 -0.09 -0.66 15.98
CA THR A 198 -0.43 0.45 15.08
C THR A 198 -1.47 0.01 14.05
N TRP A 199 -1.26 -1.12 13.36
CA TRP A 199 -2.15 -1.52 12.26
C TRP A 199 -3.44 -2.20 12.73
N LEU A 200 -3.48 -2.73 13.95
CA LEU A 200 -4.75 -3.11 14.60
C LEU A 200 -5.58 -1.88 14.99
N GLN A 201 -4.92 -0.81 15.43
CA GLN A 201 -5.59 0.41 15.91
C GLN A 201 -6.00 1.36 14.77
N PHE A 202 -5.24 1.39 13.66
CA PHE A 202 -5.44 2.37 12.59
C PHE A 202 -6.87 2.33 11.99
N PRO A 203 -7.46 1.17 11.66
CA PRO A 203 -8.80 1.14 11.09
C PRO A 203 -9.90 1.62 12.02
N GLU A 204 -9.74 1.44 13.34
CA GLU A 204 -10.69 1.90 14.36
C GLU A 204 -10.89 3.42 14.30
N TRP A 205 -9.82 4.17 14.00
CA TRP A 205 -9.89 5.63 13.95
C TRP A 205 -10.44 6.18 12.64
N PHE A 206 -10.13 5.50 11.53
CA PHE A 206 -10.32 6.07 10.20
C PHE A 206 -11.41 5.41 9.36
N TYR A 207 -11.78 4.16 9.66
CA TYR A 207 -12.69 3.39 8.81
C TYR A 207 -13.87 2.79 9.57
N LEU A 208 -13.65 2.19 10.74
CA LEU A 208 -14.70 1.45 11.45
C LEU A 208 -15.73 2.37 12.14
N ASN A 209 -15.50 3.68 12.13
CA ASN A 209 -16.46 4.71 12.52
C ASN A 209 -17.40 5.16 11.37
N ILE A 210 -17.21 4.65 10.15
CA ILE A 210 -18.08 4.90 8.99
C ILE A 210 -19.14 3.79 8.89
N PRO A 211 -20.36 4.06 8.39
CA PRO A 211 -21.34 3.01 8.16
C PRO A 211 -20.80 1.89 7.26
N VAL A 212 -21.08 0.63 7.63
CA VAL A 212 -20.71 -0.53 6.82
C VAL A 212 -21.34 -0.47 5.44
N ASN A 213 -20.63 -1.03 4.44
CA ASN A 213 -21.06 -1.04 3.03
C ASN A 213 -21.27 0.37 2.45
N THR A 214 -20.48 1.33 2.92
CA THR A 214 -20.42 2.69 2.35
C THR A 214 -18.96 3.11 2.16
N MET A 215 -18.75 4.17 1.39
CA MET A 215 -17.43 4.78 1.22
C MET A 215 -17.54 6.29 1.43
N VAL A 216 -16.51 6.88 2.05
CA VAL A 216 -16.46 8.34 2.19
C VAL A 216 -16.08 9.02 0.88
N PRO A 217 -16.46 10.29 0.67
CA PRO A 217 -15.98 11.07 -0.45
C PRO A 217 -14.44 11.14 -0.56
N PRO A 218 -13.89 11.39 -1.76
CA PRO A 218 -12.46 11.61 -1.95
C PRO A 218 -11.97 12.74 -1.05
N ARG A 219 -10.91 12.48 -0.28
CA ARG A 219 -10.29 13.47 0.59
C ARG A 219 -8.78 13.27 0.68
N LEU A 220 -8.05 14.34 0.99
CA LEU A 220 -6.67 14.22 1.40
C LEU A 220 -6.59 13.47 2.74
N THR A 221 -5.65 12.52 2.85
CA THR A 221 -5.47 11.73 4.06
C THR A 221 -4.49 12.43 5.00
N PRO A 222 -4.88 12.78 6.24
CA PRO A 222 -3.95 13.36 7.21
C PRO A 222 -2.73 12.45 7.43
N GLY A 223 -1.53 13.01 7.28
CA GLY A 223 -0.27 12.25 7.33
C GLY A 223 0.01 11.37 6.11
N GLY A 224 -0.94 11.16 5.20
CA GLY A 224 -0.71 10.45 3.95
C GLY A 224 0.18 11.23 2.99
N LEU A 225 0.32 10.71 1.78
CA LEU A 225 0.97 11.46 0.71
C LEU A 225 0.09 12.69 0.38
N SER A 226 0.65 13.90 0.53
CA SER A 226 -0.09 15.17 0.33
C SER A 226 -0.65 15.33 -1.08
N THR A 227 -0.05 14.64 -2.06
CA THR A 227 -0.46 14.64 -3.47
C THR A 227 -1.51 13.57 -3.80
N GLN A 228 -2.02 12.84 -2.79
CA GLN A 228 -2.96 11.74 -2.96
C GLN A 228 -4.31 12.04 -2.29
N TYR A 229 -5.38 11.87 -3.07
CA TYR A 229 -6.75 11.74 -2.55
C TYR A 229 -7.08 10.26 -2.31
N SER A 230 -7.84 10.00 -1.26
CA SER A 230 -8.33 8.66 -0.92
C SER A 230 -9.83 8.69 -0.68
N SER A 231 -10.51 7.62 -1.06
CA SER A 231 -11.88 7.29 -0.63
C SER A 231 -11.82 5.89 -0.03
N ALA A 232 -12.44 5.68 1.12
CA ALA A 232 -12.30 4.44 1.85
C ALA A 232 -13.60 4.06 2.56
N GLY A 233 -13.71 2.78 2.88
CA GLY A 233 -14.82 2.21 3.61
C GLY A 233 -14.49 0.80 4.08
N HIS A 234 -15.50 0.13 4.61
CA HIS A 234 -15.44 -1.28 4.96
C HIS A 234 -16.74 -1.97 4.55
N PHE A 235 -16.62 -3.25 4.24
CA PHE A 235 -17.73 -4.07 3.81
C PHE A 235 -18.04 -5.16 4.82
N ASP A 236 -19.29 -5.59 4.83
CA ASP A 236 -19.78 -6.80 5.46
C ASP A 236 -20.84 -7.40 4.52
N LEU A 237 -20.47 -8.48 3.84
CA LEU A 237 -21.25 -9.11 2.79
C LEU A 237 -21.49 -10.58 3.11
N ARG A 238 -22.75 -11.00 3.05
CA ARG A 238 -23.07 -12.43 3.06
C ARG A 238 -22.50 -13.12 1.80
N PRO A 239 -22.31 -14.45 1.80
CA PRO A 239 -21.82 -15.18 0.62
C PRO A 239 -22.68 -15.02 -0.64
N ASP A 240 -23.96 -14.67 -0.49
CA ASP A 240 -24.94 -14.44 -1.54
C ASP A 240 -25.16 -12.96 -1.88
N GLN A 241 -24.26 -12.06 -1.46
CA GLN A 241 -24.32 -10.64 -1.77
C GLN A 241 -23.15 -10.15 -2.62
N ALA A 242 -23.38 -9.04 -3.29
CA ALA A 242 -22.36 -8.26 -3.97
C ALA A 242 -22.48 -6.78 -3.61
N MET A 243 -21.34 -6.10 -3.50
CA MET A 243 -21.26 -4.65 -3.41
C MET A 243 -20.90 -4.10 -4.80
N VAL A 244 -21.82 -3.36 -5.42
CA VAL A 244 -21.63 -2.67 -6.68
C VAL A 244 -21.17 -1.24 -6.40
N ILE A 245 -19.97 -0.91 -6.85
CA ILE A 245 -19.36 0.40 -6.65
C ILE A 245 -19.32 1.10 -8.01
N THR A 246 -19.97 2.26 -8.10
CA THR A 246 -19.97 3.09 -9.32
C THR A 246 -19.14 4.35 -9.11
N ILE A 247 -18.24 4.65 -10.03
CA ILE A 247 -17.37 5.83 -9.98
C ILE A 247 -17.24 6.48 -11.36
N PRO A 248 -17.10 7.81 -11.49
CA PRO A 248 -16.76 8.42 -12.78
C PRO A 248 -15.43 7.91 -13.32
N VAL A 249 -15.32 7.79 -14.65
CA VAL A 249 -14.01 7.67 -15.29
C VAL A 249 -13.19 8.91 -14.91
N SER A 250 -12.03 8.69 -14.30
CA SER A 250 -11.18 9.76 -13.78
C SER A 250 -10.21 10.28 -14.83
N ASP A 251 -9.95 11.58 -14.78
CA ASP A 251 -8.87 12.26 -15.49
C ASP A 251 -7.54 12.22 -14.73
N ALA A 252 -7.52 11.68 -13.50
CA ALA A 252 -6.29 11.48 -12.75
C ALA A 252 -5.39 10.47 -13.48
N PRO A 253 -4.08 10.76 -13.66
CA PRO A 253 -3.15 9.84 -14.29
C PRO A 253 -3.11 8.46 -13.63
N TYR A 254 -3.32 8.40 -12.32
CA TYR A 254 -3.49 7.18 -11.57
C TYR A 254 -4.78 7.22 -10.74
N LEU A 255 -5.60 6.19 -10.91
CA LEU A 255 -6.69 5.80 -10.03
C LEU A 255 -6.56 4.30 -9.77
N GLY A 256 -6.48 3.91 -8.50
CA GLY A 256 -6.44 2.50 -8.07
C GLY A 256 -7.53 2.19 -7.06
N PHE A 257 -8.11 1.00 -7.17
CA PHE A 257 -9.04 0.38 -6.24
C PHE A 257 -8.42 -0.90 -5.65
N GLN A 258 -8.62 -1.15 -4.37
CA GLN A 258 -8.24 -2.42 -3.76
C GLN A 258 -9.17 -2.83 -2.61
N LEU A 259 -9.12 -4.14 -2.33
CA LEU A 259 -9.59 -4.72 -1.08
C LEU A 259 -8.44 -4.93 -0.10
N GLY A 260 -8.78 -4.99 1.20
CA GLY A 260 -7.89 -5.46 2.24
C GLY A 260 -8.61 -6.26 3.31
N SER A 261 -7.87 -7.11 4.02
CA SER A 261 -8.40 -7.89 5.14
C SER A 261 -8.42 -7.07 6.44
N LEU A 262 -9.02 -7.63 7.49
CA LEU A 262 -9.13 -6.98 8.80
C LEU A 262 -7.77 -6.76 9.49
N TRP A 263 -6.71 -7.44 9.04
CA TRP A 263 -5.32 -7.19 9.42
C TRP A 263 -4.73 -5.91 8.80
N TYR A 264 -5.55 -5.16 8.05
CA TYR A 264 -5.18 -3.92 7.38
C TYR A 264 -3.99 -4.09 6.44
N ILE A 265 -4.07 -5.13 5.62
CA ILE A 265 -3.16 -5.46 4.52
C ILE A 265 -3.97 -5.69 3.25
N SER A 266 -3.35 -5.53 2.09
CA SER A 266 -3.99 -5.93 0.83
C SER A 266 -4.28 -7.44 0.80
N LEU A 267 -5.37 -7.83 0.15
CA LEU A 267 -5.61 -9.24 -0.18
C LEU A 267 -4.58 -9.75 -1.20
N ASP A 268 -4.61 -11.04 -1.55
CA ASP A 268 -3.71 -11.58 -2.58
C ASP A 268 -3.99 -10.92 -3.94
N TYR A 269 -3.15 -9.97 -4.32
CA TYR A 269 -3.23 -9.28 -5.62
C TYR A 269 -2.33 -9.93 -6.67
N ILE A 270 -1.59 -10.98 -6.34
CA ILE A 270 -0.70 -11.69 -7.25
C ILE A 270 -1.50 -12.75 -8.01
N ASN A 271 -2.32 -13.52 -7.30
CA ASN A 271 -3.04 -14.65 -7.87
C ASN A 271 -4.53 -14.40 -8.10
N HIS A 272 -5.05 -13.29 -7.55
CA HIS A 272 -6.46 -12.93 -7.64
C HIS A 272 -6.63 -11.47 -8.07
N GLN A 273 -7.79 -11.17 -8.66
CA GLN A 273 -8.18 -9.79 -8.91
C GLN A 273 -8.83 -9.22 -7.65
N THR A 274 -7.99 -8.79 -6.72
CA THR A 274 -8.40 -8.09 -5.47
C THR A 274 -8.21 -6.57 -5.56
N SER A 275 -7.78 -6.10 -6.72
CA SER A 275 -7.48 -4.69 -7.03
C SER A 275 -7.58 -4.43 -8.52
N LEU A 276 -7.90 -3.18 -8.87
CA LEU A 276 -8.00 -2.68 -10.23
C LEU A 276 -7.49 -1.24 -10.29
N ASN A 277 -6.68 -0.90 -11.29
CA ASN A 277 -6.37 0.50 -11.61
C ASN A 277 -7.03 0.94 -12.92
N ASN A 278 -6.89 2.22 -13.27
CA ASN A 278 -7.53 2.83 -14.45
C ASN A 278 -7.14 2.21 -15.80
N THR A 279 -6.01 1.50 -15.91
CA THR A 279 -5.65 0.75 -17.15
C THR A 279 -6.22 -0.66 -17.17
N GLN A 280 -6.53 -1.20 -15.98
CA GLN A 280 -7.06 -2.55 -15.81
C GLN A 280 -8.59 -2.58 -15.79
N ALA A 281 -9.23 -1.56 -15.22
CA ALA A 281 -10.69 -1.47 -15.12
C ALA A 281 -11.31 -1.10 -16.47
N GLN A 282 -12.46 -1.71 -16.77
CA GLN A 282 -13.24 -1.41 -17.95
C GLN A 282 -14.17 -0.23 -17.68
N ALA A 283 -14.13 0.76 -18.58
CA ALA A 283 -15.10 1.85 -18.60
C ALA A 283 -16.38 1.43 -19.34
N ASP A 284 -17.51 1.86 -18.80
CA ASP A 284 -18.81 1.72 -19.42
C ASP A 284 -19.07 2.86 -20.43
N PRO A 285 -19.96 2.64 -21.42
CA PRO A 285 -20.33 3.65 -22.42
C PRO A 285 -20.85 4.98 -21.86
N ASP A 286 -21.30 5.03 -20.61
CA ASP A 286 -21.77 6.25 -19.95
C ASP A 286 -20.67 7.03 -19.21
N GLY A 287 -19.40 6.65 -19.37
CA GLY A 287 -18.28 7.32 -18.73
C GLY A 287 -18.17 7.02 -17.23
N LYS A 288 -18.70 5.88 -16.79
CA LYS A 288 -18.50 5.35 -15.43
C LYS A 288 -17.66 4.08 -15.46
N VAL A 289 -17.08 3.74 -14.31
CA VAL A 289 -16.53 2.42 -14.01
C VAL A 289 -17.41 1.82 -12.93
N ARG A 290 -17.81 0.55 -13.12
CA ARG A 290 -18.61 -0.20 -12.16
C ARG A 290 -17.82 -1.43 -11.73
N ILE A 291 -17.52 -1.51 -10.44
CA ILE A 291 -16.76 -2.61 -9.82
C ILE A 291 -17.73 -3.46 -9.01
N VAL A 292 -17.67 -4.78 -9.19
CA VAL A 292 -18.47 -5.73 -8.41
C VAL A 292 -17.57 -6.40 -7.40
N VAL A 293 -17.74 -6.12 -6.12
CA VAL A 293 -17.04 -6.81 -5.03
C VAL A 293 -17.92 -7.96 -4.56
N ALA A 294 -17.47 -9.19 -4.75
CA ALA A 294 -18.23 -10.40 -4.38
C ALA A 294 -17.29 -11.60 -4.22
N ASP A 295 -17.73 -12.60 -3.46
CA ASP A 295 -17.02 -13.88 -3.33
C ASP A 295 -17.23 -14.77 -4.57
N GLN A 296 -18.46 -14.81 -5.08
CA GLN A 296 -18.83 -15.56 -6.27
C GLN A 296 -18.47 -14.78 -7.54
N ASN A 297 -18.11 -15.49 -8.62
CA ASN A 297 -17.78 -14.88 -9.91
C ASN A 297 -19.05 -14.48 -10.70
N PRO A 298 -19.33 -13.17 -10.88
CA PRO A 298 -20.49 -12.67 -11.62
C PRO A 298 -20.32 -12.72 -13.15
N GLY A 299 -19.16 -13.15 -13.65
CA GLY A 299 -18.85 -13.22 -15.09
C GLY A 299 -18.54 -11.88 -15.74
N VAL A 300 -18.12 -10.87 -14.96
CA VAL A 300 -17.78 -9.52 -15.47
C VAL A 300 -16.32 -9.13 -15.24
N THR A 301 -15.77 -8.31 -16.14
CA THR A 301 -14.36 -7.87 -16.18
C THR A 301 -13.93 -7.14 -14.91
N ASN A 302 -14.81 -6.29 -14.36
CA ASN A 302 -14.54 -5.50 -13.16
C ASN A 302 -14.96 -6.20 -11.85
N TRP A 303 -15.00 -7.53 -11.83
CA TRP A 303 -15.22 -8.30 -10.60
C TRP A 303 -13.97 -8.27 -9.72
N VAL A 304 -14.12 -7.98 -8.42
CA VAL A 304 -13.04 -8.00 -7.45
C VAL A 304 -13.37 -9.02 -6.36
N GLU A 305 -12.46 -9.98 -6.18
CA GLU A 305 -12.65 -11.17 -5.36
C GLU A 305 -12.48 -10.86 -3.86
N THR A 306 -13.45 -11.25 -3.02
CA THR A 306 -13.30 -11.12 -1.55
C THR A 306 -12.49 -12.27 -0.93
N LEU A 307 -12.24 -13.36 -1.67
CA LEU A 307 -11.44 -14.51 -1.23
C LEU A 307 -11.95 -15.12 0.08
N GLY A 308 -13.27 -15.29 0.22
CA GLY A 308 -13.90 -15.81 1.43
C GLY A 308 -13.99 -14.83 2.59
N HIS A 309 -13.47 -13.60 2.45
CA HIS A 309 -13.62 -12.58 3.49
C HIS A 309 -15.04 -12.03 3.46
N ARG A 310 -15.79 -12.28 4.55
CA ARG A 310 -17.11 -11.66 4.80
C ARG A 310 -16.98 -10.16 5.04
N ARG A 311 -15.91 -9.77 5.75
CA ARG A 311 -15.61 -8.39 6.16
C ARG A 311 -14.22 -7.98 5.69
N GLY A 312 -14.07 -6.71 5.35
CA GLY A 312 -12.79 -6.15 4.93
C GLY A 312 -12.86 -4.67 4.60
N TYR A 313 -11.76 -4.13 4.08
CA TYR A 313 -11.65 -2.73 3.69
C TYR A 313 -11.76 -2.57 2.18
N VAL A 314 -12.31 -1.44 1.75
CA VAL A 314 -12.33 -0.98 0.35
C VAL A 314 -11.61 0.36 0.29
N GLN A 315 -10.77 0.57 -0.71
CA GLN A 315 -10.06 1.84 -0.86
C GLN A 315 -9.81 2.21 -2.32
N PHE A 316 -10.12 3.46 -2.66
CA PHE A 316 -9.62 4.14 -3.85
C PHE A 316 -8.49 5.11 -3.50
N ARG A 317 -7.58 5.29 -4.46
CA ARG A 317 -6.53 6.31 -4.43
C ARG A 317 -6.45 7.01 -5.77
N TRP A 318 -6.42 8.34 -5.74
CA TRP A 318 -6.10 9.19 -6.89
C TRP A 318 -4.78 9.89 -6.63
N GLN A 319 -3.92 9.90 -7.64
CA GLN A 319 -2.64 10.59 -7.57
C GLN A 319 -2.45 11.45 -8.81
N ARG A 320 -1.60 12.47 -8.67
CA ARG A 320 -1.28 13.43 -9.73
C ARG A 320 -2.51 14.17 -10.27
N VAL A 321 -3.49 14.41 -9.40
CA VAL A 321 -4.68 15.17 -9.74
C VAL A 321 -4.30 16.57 -10.25
N SER A 322 -5.02 17.06 -11.25
CA SER A 322 -4.84 18.38 -11.86
C SER A 322 -5.76 19.45 -11.24
N ARG A 323 -6.71 19.01 -10.41
CA ARG A 323 -7.68 19.83 -9.67
C ARG A 323 -8.04 19.15 -8.35
N GLU A 324 -8.69 19.91 -7.47
CA GLU A 324 -9.34 19.36 -6.29
C GLU A 324 -10.45 18.37 -6.71
N LEU A 325 -10.52 17.25 -5.99
CA LEU A 325 -11.61 16.28 -6.13
C LEU A 325 -12.73 16.63 -5.17
N THR A 326 -13.96 16.39 -5.63
CA THR A 326 -15.19 16.64 -4.88
C THR A 326 -15.96 15.34 -4.68
N ASP A 327 -17.05 15.39 -3.93
CA ASP A 327 -17.98 14.26 -3.76
C ASP A 327 -18.46 13.68 -5.10
N ALA A 328 -18.60 14.51 -6.14
CA ALA A 328 -19.03 14.08 -7.48
C ALA A 328 -17.99 13.20 -8.20
N ASP A 329 -16.73 13.24 -7.77
CA ASP A 329 -15.64 12.38 -8.26
C ASP A 329 -15.56 11.05 -7.50
N GLY A 330 -16.32 10.94 -6.40
CA GLY A 330 -16.32 9.81 -5.49
C GLY A 330 -17.15 8.61 -5.94
N PRO A 331 -16.96 7.47 -5.26
CA PRO A 331 -17.77 6.29 -5.50
C PRO A 331 -19.17 6.43 -4.86
N THR A 332 -20.18 5.88 -5.54
CA THR A 332 -21.46 5.50 -4.92
C THR A 332 -21.52 3.99 -4.77
N VAL A 333 -22.23 3.51 -3.75
CA VAL A 333 -22.28 2.09 -3.39
C VAL A 333 -23.72 1.61 -3.33
N GLU A 334 -23.96 0.41 -3.86
CA GLU A 334 -25.18 -0.36 -3.68
C GLU A 334 -24.80 -1.80 -3.27
N VAL A 335 -25.53 -2.39 -2.31
CA VAL A 335 -25.42 -3.82 -1.99
C VAL A 335 -26.65 -4.52 -2.51
N VAL A 336 -26.44 -5.58 -3.28
CA VAL A 336 -27.49 -6.38 -3.91
C VAL A 336 -27.29 -7.86 -3.58
N ASP A 337 -28.35 -8.65 -3.72
CA ASP A 337 -28.20 -10.10 -3.79
C ASP A 337 -27.45 -10.48 -5.08
N PHE A 338 -26.65 -11.53 -5.03
CA PHE A 338 -25.70 -11.89 -6.08
C PHE A 338 -26.38 -12.15 -7.43
N ASP A 339 -27.57 -12.76 -7.41
CA ASP A 339 -28.37 -13.03 -8.62
C ASP A 339 -28.97 -11.76 -9.25
N ALA A 340 -29.02 -10.65 -8.51
CA ALA A 340 -29.47 -9.34 -8.99
C ALA A 340 -28.35 -8.51 -9.65
N VAL A 341 -27.08 -8.94 -9.58
CA VAL A 341 -25.94 -8.23 -10.19
C VAL A 341 -26.15 -7.90 -11.68
N PRO A 342 -26.67 -8.81 -12.54
CA PRO A 342 -26.94 -8.47 -13.94
C PRO A 342 -27.93 -7.32 -14.14
N GLY A 343 -28.90 -7.16 -13.23
CA GLY A 343 -29.87 -6.07 -13.26
C GLY A 343 -29.33 -4.76 -12.68
N ALA A 344 -28.40 -4.83 -11.72
CA ALA A 344 -27.74 -3.66 -11.12
C ALA A 344 -26.69 -3.01 -12.03
N LEU A 345 -26.25 -3.71 -13.08
CA LEU A 345 -25.26 -3.23 -14.05
C LEU A 345 -25.92 -2.83 -15.37
N PRO A 346 -26.10 -1.52 -15.67
CA PRO A 346 -26.72 -1.07 -16.92
C PRO A 346 -26.00 -1.57 -18.19
N TYR A 347 -24.72 -1.87 -18.07
CA TYR A 347 -23.84 -2.36 -19.14
C TYR A 347 -23.29 -3.76 -18.84
N PHE A 348 -24.08 -4.63 -18.23
CA PHE A 348 -23.68 -6.00 -17.89
C PHE A 348 -23.07 -6.74 -19.09
N GLU A 349 -23.77 -6.75 -20.24
CA GLU A 349 -23.30 -7.46 -21.43
C GLU A 349 -21.97 -6.90 -21.98
N HIS A 350 -21.74 -5.59 -21.88
CA HIS A 350 -20.46 -4.98 -22.25
C HIS A 350 -19.33 -5.43 -21.33
N ASN A 351 -19.63 -5.66 -20.05
CA ASN A 351 -18.64 -6.07 -19.05
C ASN A 351 -18.34 -7.56 -19.03
N LYS A 352 -19.10 -8.40 -19.73
CA LYS A 352 -18.89 -9.86 -19.66
C LYS A 352 -17.49 -10.26 -20.10
N ILE A 353 -16.94 -11.23 -19.38
CA ILE A 353 -15.63 -11.81 -19.66
C ILE A 353 -15.76 -13.34 -19.75
N SER A 354 -15.10 -13.96 -20.72
CA SER A 354 -15.05 -15.42 -20.78
C SER A 354 -14.10 -16.00 -19.73
N GLU A 355 -14.26 -17.27 -19.38
CA GLU A 355 -13.34 -17.95 -18.45
C GLU A 355 -11.89 -17.93 -18.96
N ASP A 356 -11.67 -18.12 -20.27
CA ASP A 356 -10.34 -18.08 -20.88
C ASP A 356 -9.70 -16.68 -20.77
N GLN A 357 -10.49 -15.62 -20.98
CA GLN A 357 -10.02 -14.24 -20.83
C GLN A 357 -9.72 -13.91 -19.36
N TRP A 358 -10.55 -14.39 -18.43
CA TRP A 358 -10.30 -14.26 -17.00
C TRP A 358 -8.98 -14.94 -16.61
N ARG A 359 -8.78 -16.20 -17.00
CA ARG A 359 -7.54 -16.95 -16.76
C ARG A 359 -6.31 -16.25 -17.35
N ALA A 360 -6.42 -15.73 -18.58
CA ALA A 360 -5.34 -14.99 -19.22
C ALA A 360 -4.98 -13.71 -18.44
N ARG A 361 -5.99 -13.03 -17.89
CA ARG A 361 -5.80 -11.83 -17.08
C ARG A 361 -5.10 -12.12 -15.75
N ILE A 362 -5.48 -13.22 -15.07
CA ILE A 362 -4.78 -13.68 -13.87
C ILE A 362 -3.33 -14.07 -14.18
N ALA A 363 -3.10 -14.80 -15.27
CA ALA A 363 -1.74 -15.17 -15.70
C ALA A 363 -0.86 -13.94 -16.00
N LEU A 364 -1.42 -12.91 -16.66
CA LEU A 364 -0.72 -11.67 -16.91
C LEU A 364 -0.32 -10.96 -15.60
N ARG A 365 -1.24 -10.92 -14.63
CA ARG A 365 -1.00 -10.33 -13.31
C ARG A 365 0.12 -11.07 -12.55
N GLN A 366 0.10 -12.40 -12.55
CA GLN A 366 1.19 -13.21 -11.99
C GLN A 366 2.54 -12.91 -12.67
N GLN A 367 2.57 -12.86 -14.00
CA GLN A 367 3.78 -12.56 -14.77
C GLN A 367 4.32 -11.15 -14.49
N GLN A 368 3.45 -10.14 -14.47
CA GLN A 368 3.85 -8.75 -14.27
C GLN A 368 4.32 -8.49 -12.84
N ILE A 369 3.69 -9.12 -11.83
CA ILE A 369 4.20 -9.07 -10.45
C ILE A 369 5.57 -9.75 -10.36
N ALA A 370 5.72 -10.96 -10.93
CA ALA A 370 7.00 -11.66 -10.93
C ALA A 370 8.13 -10.84 -11.58
N ALA A 371 7.81 -10.02 -12.58
CA ALA A 371 8.77 -9.13 -13.23
C ALA A 371 9.16 -7.90 -12.39
N ARG A 372 8.23 -7.32 -11.62
CA ARG A 372 8.44 -6.00 -10.95
C ARG A 372 8.62 -6.05 -9.43
N MET A 373 8.22 -7.14 -8.78
CA MET A 373 8.26 -7.32 -7.32
C MET A 373 8.98 -8.64 -6.97
N LEU A 374 10.26 -8.71 -7.31
CA LEU A 374 11.13 -9.80 -6.88
C LEU A 374 11.25 -9.78 -5.34
N GLY A 375 10.97 -10.92 -4.71
CA GLY A 375 11.02 -11.11 -3.25
C GLY A 375 12.28 -11.82 -2.80
#